data_AF-A0A353XQR4-F1
#
_entry.id   AF-A0A353XQR4-F1
#
_cell.length_a   1.000
_cell.length_b   1.000
_cell.length_c   1.000
_cell.angle_alpha   90.00
_cell.angle_beta   90.00
_cell.angle_gamma   90.00
#
_symmetry.space_group_name_H-M   'P 1'
#
loop_
_entity.id
_entity.type
_entity.pdbx_description
1 polymer ?
#
loop_
_entity_poly.entity_id
_entity_poly.type
_entity_poly.pdbx_seq_one_letter_code
_entity_poly.pdbx_strand_id
1 'polypeptide(L)'
;MKKGLIAVGILALLAQGCATPHVVQTTKATDTNLSCKQIVTEISEAERFEKEARDDRKVTGTNVAAAVLFWPALIGTYANTEEAIDAAKLRRENLTKLHTKKSC
;
A
#
# COMPACT_ATOMS: atom_id res chain seq x y z
N MET A 1 53.64 12.86 3.79
CA MET A 1 52.26 13.41 3.75
C MET A 1 51.38 12.55 2.84
N LYS A 2 50.93 11.36 3.27
CA LYS A 2 50.14 10.44 2.40
C LYS A 2 49.09 9.59 3.15
N LYS A 3 48.80 9.90 4.43
CA LYS A 3 47.85 9.11 5.25
C LYS A 3 46.45 9.73 5.34
N GLY A 4 46.25 10.93 4.79
CA GLY A 4 45.01 11.71 4.97
C GLY A 4 43.91 11.49 3.92
N LEU A 5 44.18 10.81 2.79
CA LEU A 5 43.21 10.74 1.68
C LEU A 5 42.29 9.52 1.70
N ILE A 6 42.55 8.49 2.51
CA ILE A 6 41.77 7.24 2.45
C ILE A 6 40.52 7.28 3.34
N ALA A 7 40.47 8.17 4.34
CA ALA A 7 39.36 8.20 5.30
C ALA A 7 38.07 8.88 4.78
N VAL A 8 38.12 9.61 3.66
CA VAL A 8 36.96 10.40 3.17
C VAL A 8 36.07 9.60 2.21
N GLY A 9 36.56 8.53 1.57
CA GLY A 9 35.82 7.79 0.55
C GLY A 9 34.73 6.84 1.07
N ILE A 10 34.83 6.39 2.33
CA ILE A 10 33.95 5.33 2.86
C ILE A 10 32.64 5.91 3.44
N LEU A 11 32.60 7.19 3.81
CA LEU A 11 31.39 7.79 4.41
C LEU A 11 30.35 8.23 3.36
N ALA A 12 30.73 8.36 2.09
CA ALA A 12 29.82 8.76 1.00
C ALA A 12 28.93 7.62 0.48
N LEU A 13 29.24 6.35 0.80
CA LEU A 13 28.50 5.19 0.29
C LEU A 13 27.25 4.83 1.12
N LEU A 14 27.08 5.42 2.31
CA LEU A 14 25.95 5.13 3.21
C LEU A 14 24.79 6.13 3.07
N ALA A 15 24.92 7.17 2.24
CA ALA A 15 23.89 8.20 2.06
C ALA A 15 22.87 7.91 0.94
N GLN A 16 22.96 6.76 0.26
CA GLN A 16 21.94 6.30 -0.70
C GLN A 16 20.77 5.62 0.04
N GLY A 17 20.21 6.29 1.04
CA GLY A 17 18.87 5.95 1.48
C GLY A 17 17.92 6.36 0.38
N CYS A 18 17.43 5.42 -0.44
CA CYS A 18 16.25 5.65 -1.26
C CYS A 18 15.14 6.07 -0.31
N ALA A 19 14.85 7.36 -0.24
CA ALA A 19 13.61 7.87 0.30
C ALA A 19 12.50 7.21 -0.51
N THR A 20 12.00 6.08 -0.02
CA THR A 20 10.96 5.30 -0.67
C THR A 20 9.72 6.17 -0.57
N PRO A 21 9.14 6.63 -1.69
CA PRO A 21 7.90 7.38 -1.60
C PRO A 21 6.86 6.51 -0.89
N HIS A 22 6.04 7.13 -0.05
CA HIS A 22 4.80 6.51 0.40
C HIS A 22 3.94 6.36 -0.86
N VAL A 23 3.90 5.15 -1.41
CA VAL A 23 3.12 4.85 -2.61
C VAL A 23 2.01 3.92 -2.19
N VAL A 24 0.80 4.45 -2.17
CA VAL A 24 -0.43 3.68 -2.06
C VAL A 24 -0.96 3.43 -3.46
N GLN A 25 -0.90 2.19 -3.93
CA GLN A 25 -1.52 1.77 -5.19
C GLN A 25 -2.88 1.13 -4.90
N THR A 26 -3.92 1.74 -5.45
CA THR A 26 -5.32 1.30 -5.36
C THR A 26 -5.81 0.64 -6.65
N THR A 27 -4.91 0.45 -7.61
CA THR A 27 -5.10 -0.30 -8.86
C THR A 27 -3.87 -1.16 -9.12
N LYS A 28 -4.06 -2.27 -9.82
CA LYS A 28 -3.01 -3.14 -10.32
C LYS A 28 -3.04 -3.13 -11.84
N ALA A 29 -1.87 -3.16 -12.48
CA ALA A 29 -1.79 -3.29 -13.93
C ALA A 29 -2.52 -4.54 -14.47
N THR A 30 -2.64 -5.58 -13.63
CA THR A 30 -3.31 -6.85 -13.96
C THR A 30 -4.80 -6.87 -13.65
N ASP A 31 -5.39 -5.80 -13.09
CA ASP A 31 -6.82 -5.78 -12.75
C ASP A 31 -7.70 -6.02 -13.98
N THR A 32 -7.28 -5.48 -15.13
CA THR A 32 -7.95 -5.67 -16.42
C THR A 32 -8.06 -7.14 -16.84
N ASN A 33 -7.24 -8.04 -16.27
CA ASN A 33 -7.28 -9.48 -16.54
C ASN A 33 -8.22 -10.26 -15.60
N LEU A 34 -8.76 -9.62 -14.56
CA LEU A 34 -9.65 -10.29 -13.59
C LEU A 34 -10.99 -10.68 -14.22
N SER A 35 -11.47 -11.89 -13.96
CA SER A 35 -12.86 -12.30 -14.26
C SER A 35 -13.87 -11.57 -13.37
N CYS A 36 -15.16 -11.53 -13.75
CA CYS A 36 -16.21 -10.89 -12.92
C CYS A 36 -16.19 -11.41 -11.48
N LYS A 37 -16.07 -12.74 -11.29
CA LYS A 37 -15.99 -13.36 -9.97
C LYS A 37 -14.76 -12.89 -9.18
N GLN A 38 -13.60 -12.79 -9.84
CA GLN A 38 -12.39 -12.30 -9.18
C GLN A 38 -12.49 -10.82 -8.80
N ILE A 39 -13.17 -10.00 -9.60
CA ILE A 39 -13.42 -8.58 -9.26
C ILE A 39 -14.28 -8.50 -7.99
N VAL A 40 -15.35 -9.29 -7.88
CA VAL A 40 -16.19 -9.35 -6.67
C VAL A 40 -15.38 -9.83 -5.47
N THR A 41 -14.51 -10.83 -5.63
CA THR A 41 -13.60 -11.28 -4.56
C THR A 41 -12.68 -10.14 -4.11
N GLU A 42 -12.02 -9.44 -5.04
CA GLU A 42 -11.12 -8.33 -4.70
C GLU A 42 -11.86 -7.14 -4.05
N ILE A 43 -13.13 -6.91 -4.41
CA ILE A 43 -14.00 -5.92 -3.73
C ILE A 43 -14.23 -6.33 -2.28
N SER A 44 -14.62 -7.59 -2.05
CA SER A 44 -14.84 -8.12 -0.70
C SER A 44 -13.58 -8.06 0.15
N GLU A 45 -12.41 -8.28 -0.45
CA GLU A 45 -11.12 -8.17 0.23
C GLU A 45 -10.81 -6.71 0.63
N ALA A 46 -11.11 -5.74 -0.25
CA ALA A 46 -10.97 -4.32 0.07
C ALA A 46 -11.94 -3.88 1.19
N GLU A 47 -13.15 -4.41 1.24
CA GLU A 47 -14.11 -4.18 2.32
C GLU A 47 -13.65 -4.75 3.65
N ARG A 48 -13.14 -5.98 3.64
CA ARG A 48 -12.56 -6.62 4.83
C ARG A 48 -11.40 -5.79 5.38
N PHE A 49 -10.50 -5.35 4.51
CA PHE A 49 -9.39 -4.48 4.89
C PHE A 49 -9.88 -3.17 5.52
N GLU A 50 -10.88 -2.50 4.91
CA GLU A 50 -11.43 -1.25 5.47
C GLU A 50 -11.94 -1.49 6.90
N LYS A 51 -12.64 -2.61 7.12
CA LYS A 51 -13.16 -2.98 8.43
C LYS A 51 -12.03 -3.25 9.43
N GLU A 52 -11.04 -4.04 9.07
CA GLU A 52 -9.88 -4.36 9.91
C GLU A 52 -9.11 -3.09 10.29
N ALA A 53 -8.83 -2.22 9.32
CA ALA A 53 -8.16 -0.93 9.58
C ALA A 53 -8.98 -0.04 10.54
N ARG A 54 -10.32 -0.02 10.41
CA ARG A 54 -11.21 0.72 11.32
C ARG A 54 -11.27 0.11 12.72
N ASP A 55 -11.17 -1.20 12.84
CA ASP A 55 -11.23 -1.88 14.14
C ASP A 55 -9.89 -1.75 14.88
N ASP A 56 -8.76 -1.83 14.18
CA ASP A 56 -7.43 -1.54 14.73
C ASP A 56 -7.32 -0.10 15.25
N ARG A 57 -7.93 0.86 14.54
CA ARG A 57 -8.06 2.26 15.00
C ARG A 57 -8.68 2.38 16.39
N LYS A 58 -9.61 1.50 16.75
CA LYS A 58 -10.36 1.56 18.01
C LYS A 58 -9.62 0.90 19.17
N VAL A 59 -8.81 -0.12 18.88
CA VAL A 59 -8.20 -0.97 19.93
C VAL A 59 -6.85 -0.42 20.37
N THR A 60 -6.04 0.09 19.44
CA THR A 60 -4.68 0.52 19.74
C THR A 60 -4.52 2.00 19.42
N GLY A 61 -4.63 2.86 20.44
CA GLY A 61 -4.25 4.28 20.36
C GLY A 61 -2.74 4.50 20.16
N THR A 62 -2.07 3.62 19.40
CA THR A 62 -0.64 3.61 19.14
C THR A 62 -0.43 3.31 17.66
N ASN A 63 0.18 4.27 16.96
CA ASN A 63 0.89 4.16 15.69
C ASN A 63 0.70 2.85 14.92
N VAL A 64 -0.40 2.79 14.17
CA VAL A 64 -0.75 1.79 13.13
C VAL A 64 0.24 1.92 11.97
N ALA A 65 1.50 1.58 12.20
CA ALA A 65 2.57 1.73 11.22
C ALA A 65 3.12 0.37 10.72
N ALA A 66 2.59 -0.78 11.18
CA ALA A 66 3.20 -2.08 10.84
C ALA A 66 2.27 -3.28 10.57
N ALA A 67 0.95 -3.23 10.83
CA ALA A 67 0.15 -4.46 10.83
C ALA A 67 -0.69 -4.75 9.56
N VAL A 68 -1.08 -3.74 8.77
CA VAL A 68 -1.99 -3.98 7.63
C VAL A 68 -1.24 -3.96 6.29
N LEU A 69 -0.19 -4.77 6.20
CA LEU A 69 0.49 -5.12 4.94
C LEU A 69 -0.38 -6.13 4.17
N PHE A 70 -1.46 -5.67 3.54
CA PHE A 70 -2.42 -6.53 2.84
C PHE A 70 -2.10 -6.70 1.37
N TRP A 71 -0.94 -7.28 1.11
CA TRP A 71 -0.70 -7.99 -0.14
C TRP A 71 -1.68 -9.17 -0.21
N PRO A 72 -2.51 -9.35 -1.26
CA PRO A 72 -2.46 -8.71 -2.57
C PRO A 72 -3.44 -7.56 -2.80
N ALA A 73 -4.48 -7.33 -1.99
CA ALA A 73 -5.58 -6.42 -2.35
C ALA A 73 -5.16 -4.94 -2.43
N LEU A 74 -4.16 -4.53 -1.65
CA LEU A 74 -3.63 -3.18 -1.60
C LEU A 74 -2.09 -3.21 -1.56
N ILE A 75 -1.44 -2.32 -2.31
CA ILE A 75 0.04 -2.24 -2.36
C ILE A 75 0.46 -0.89 -1.83
N GLY A 76 1.15 -0.84 -0.70
CA GLY A 76 1.75 0.42 -0.25
C GLY A 76 2.13 0.46 1.21
N THR A 77 2.87 1.53 1.54
CA THR A 77 3.18 1.94 2.91
C THR A 77 2.22 3.05 3.29
N TYR A 78 1.47 2.86 4.37
CA TYR A 78 0.52 3.84 4.88
C TYR A 78 1.14 4.64 6.02
N ALA A 79 1.04 5.96 5.96
CA ALA A 79 1.49 6.87 7.01
C ALA A 79 0.55 6.83 8.23
N ASN A 80 -0.72 6.46 8.04
CA ASN A 80 -1.71 6.35 9.11
C ASN A 80 -2.93 5.49 8.71
N THR A 81 -3.80 5.21 9.69
CA THR A 81 -5.01 4.40 9.50
C THR A 81 -6.02 5.01 8.54
N GLU A 82 -6.16 6.34 8.49
CA GLU A 82 -7.11 6.99 7.57
C GLU A 82 -6.66 6.82 6.12
N GLU A 83 -5.36 6.95 5.86
CA GLU A 83 -4.80 6.70 4.53
C GLU A 83 -5.03 5.25 4.09
N ALA A 84 -4.88 4.29 4.99
CA ALA A 84 -5.20 2.88 4.73
C ALA A 84 -6.70 2.71 4.39
N ILE A 85 -7.59 3.27 5.21
CA ILE A 85 -9.04 3.23 5.00
C ILE A 85 -9.40 3.84 3.63
N ASP A 86 -8.84 4.99 3.29
CA ASP A 86 -9.16 5.67 2.03
C ASP A 86 -8.57 4.92 0.83
N ALA A 87 -7.42 4.28 0.97
CA ALA A 87 -6.87 3.39 -0.05
C ALA A 87 -7.79 2.21 -0.35
N ALA A 88 -8.37 1.61 0.69
CA ALA A 88 -9.29 0.50 0.58
C ALA A 88 -10.59 0.91 -0.13
N LYS A 89 -11.15 2.06 0.23
CA LYS A 89 -12.32 2.63 -0.45
C LYS A 89 -12.03 2.89 -1.92
N LEU A 90 -10.91 3.54 -2.23
CA LEU A 90 -10.54 3.87 -3.60
C LEU A 90 -10.28 2.59 -4.43
N ARG A 91 -9.69 1.55 -3.82
CA ARG A 91 -9.53 0.23 -4.43
C ARG A 91 -10.89 -0.39 -4.78
N ARG A 92 -11.84 -0.39 -3.83
CA ARG A 92 -13.21 -0.84 -4.05
C ARG A 92 -13.87 -0.07 -5.20
N GLU A 93 -13.79 1.26 -5.18
CA GLU A 93 -14.35 2.09 -6.26
C GLU A 93 -13.77 1.77 -7.63
N ASN A 94 -12.44 1.59 -7.72
CA ASN A 94 -11.77 1.26 -8.98
C ASN A 94 -12.21 -0.12 -9.50
N LEU A 95 -12.34 -1.10 -8.61
CA LEU A 95 -12.83 -2.43 -8.96
C LEU A 95 -14.31 -2.41 -9.35
N THR A 96 -15.15 -1.63 -8.67
CA THR A 96 -16.57 -1.45 -9.05
C THR A 96 -16.69 -0.80 -10.42
N LYS A 97 -15.90 0.24 -10.70
CA LYS A 97 -15.83 0.86 -12.05
C LYS A 97 -15.40 -0.16 -13.11
N LEU A 98 -14.42 -1.01 -12.79
CA LEU A 98 -13.98 -2.08 -13.68
C LEU A 98 -15.06 -3.14 -13.89
N HIS A 99 -15.77 -3.52 -12.83
CA HIS A 99 -16.89 -4.46 -12.88
C HIS A 99 -17.94 -3.98 -13.91
N THR A 100 -18.44 -2.76 -13.70
CA THR A 100 -19.41 -2.12 -14.60
C THR A 100 -18.85 -1.98 -16.03
N LYS A 101 -17.57 -1.60 -16.18
CA LYS A 101 -16.94 -1.50 -17.51
C LYS A 101 -16.91 -2.85 -18.24
N LYS A 102 -16.79 -3.96 -17.52
CA LYS A 102 -16.83 -5.31 -18.09
C LYS A 102 -18.25 -5.84 -18.33
N SER A 103 -19.29 -5.04 -18.04
CA SER A 103 -20.68 -5.48 -18.06
C SER A 103 -20.93 -6.71 -17.18
N CYS A 104 -20.16 -6.77 -16.09
CA CYS A 104 -20.54 -7.43 -14.88
C CYS A 104 -21.22 -6.34 -14.01
#